data_AF-A0A2X2BR02-F1
#
_entry.id   AF-A0A2X2BR02-F1
#
_cell.length_a   1.000
_cell.length_b   1.000
_cell.length_c   1.000
_cell.angle_alpha   90.00
_cell.angle_beta   90.00
_cell.angle_gamma   90.00
#
_symmetry.space_group_name_H-M   'P 1'
#
loop_
_entity.id
_entity.type
_entity.pdbx_description
1 polymer ?
#
loop_
_entity_poly.entity_id
_entity_poly.type
_entity_poly.pdbx_seq_one_letter_code
_entity_poly.pdbx_strand_id
1 'polypeptide(L)'
;MKGLKASLLTAKPQIIEVEILCGVKVNIRRMTANELMQLETDVSDLNRQGKFRESSLKNVSMLLNCLVDDDGKPINKSLLPKPEELVNVHDNAILIEAIDIGEKTLYWHSRGGKKKLTDSPLLYFAYQLCEELGEIDPFRVLNLPANTLLGWQAYFTLKHEKSSVIPPSESTPASENSPKIVSTTKSVEQQCADVMKMIGR
;
A
#
# COMPACT_ATOMS: atom_id res chain seq x y z
N MET A 1 5.28 -21.34 36.06
CA MET A 1 4.72 -20.36 35.09
C MET A 1 3.53 -19.59 35.69
N LYS A 2 3.70 -18.93 36.85
CA LYS A 2 2.65 -18.03 37.35
C LYS A 2 2.69 -16.74 36.53
N GLY A 3 1.54 -16.28 36.04
CA GLY A 3 1.42 -15.02 35.30
C GLY A 3 1.53 -15.09 33.77
N LEU A 4 1.92 -16.24 33.18
CA LEU A 4 2.05 -16.37 31.71
C LEU A 4 0.75 -16.01 30.97
N LYS A 5 -0.39 -16.51 31.44
CA LYS A 5 -1.71 -16.18 30.86
C LYS A 5 -1.97 -14.67 30.90
N ALA A 6 -1.68 -14.00 32.02
CA ALA A 6 -1.86 -12.55 32.13
C ALA A 6 -0.94 -11.80 31.18
N SER A 7 0.34 -12.19 31.08
CA SER A 7 1.27 -11.59 30.15
C SER A 7 0.87 -11.76 28.68
N LEU A 8 0.35 -12.94 28.29
CA LEU A 8 -0.14 -13.19 26.93
C LEU A 8 -1.45 -12.44 26.62
N LEU A 9 -2.27 -12.16 27.63
CA LEU A 9 -3.53 -11.42 27.48
C LEU A 9 -3.38 -9.91 27.73
N THR A 10 -2.19 -9.43 28.08
CA THR A 10 -1.91 -8.00 28.24
C THR A 10 -1.51 -7.45 26.88
N ALA A 11 -2.48 -6.92 26.14
CA ALA A 11 -2.22 -6.25 24.88
C ALA A 11 -1.39 -4.97 25.12
N LYS A 12 -0.37 -4.76 24.29
CA LYS A 12 0.34 -3.48 24.21
C LYS A 12 -0.20 -2.72 22.99
N PRO A 13 -1.11 -1.75 23.18
CA PRO A 13 -1.64 -0.99 22.07
C PRO A 13 -0.51 -0.20 21.40
N GLN A 14 -0.34 -0.39 20.09
CA GLN A 14 0.52 0.46 19.29
C GLN A 14 -0.31 1.67 18.84
N ILE A 15 0.20 2.85 19.17
CA ILE A 15 -0.41 4.14 18.85
C ILE A 15 0.42 4.78 17.74
N ILE A 16 -0.25 5.33 16.74
CA ILE A 16 0.39 5.99 15.60
C ILE A 16 -0.29 7.34 15.40
N GLU A 17 0.51 8.41 15.37
CA GLU A 17 0.04 9.74 14.98
C GLU A 17 -0.09 9.80 13.46
N VAL A 18 -1.25 10.23 12.97
CA VAL A 18 -1.54 10.44 11.56
C VAL A 18 -2.35 11.70 11.34
N GLU A 19 -2.42 12.14 10.10
CA GLU A 19 -3.18 13.29 9.67
C GLU A 19 -4.33 12.81 8.78
N ILE A 20 -5.58 13.11 9.14
CA ILE A 20 -6.79 12.70 8.41
C ILE A 20 -7.73 13.90 8.21
N LEU A 21 -8.74 13.77 7.34
CA LEU A 21 -9.82 14.76 7.16
C LEU A 21 -9.33 16.22 7.00
N CYS A 22 -8.53 16.48 5.97
CA CYS A 22 -7.99 17.82 5.68
C CYS A 22 -7.05 18.40 6.73
N GLY A 23 -6.24 17.55 7.37
CA GLY A 23 -5.11 18.01 8.16
C GLY A 23 -5.24 17.84 9.68
N VAL A 24 -6.27 17.12 10.11
CA VAL A 24 -6.52 16.87 11.53
C VAL A 24 -5.56 15.79 12.03
N LYS A 25 -4.66 16.20 12.93
CA LYS A 25 -3.75 15.29 13.61
C LYS A 25 -4.50 14.49 14.66
N VAL A 26 -4.39 13.17 14.58
CA VAL A 26 -5.04 12.24 15.50
C VAL A 26 -4.11 11.07 15.81
N ASN A 27 -4.32 10.47 16.98
CA ASN A 27 -3.69 9.22 17.34
C ASN A 27 -4.64 8.06 17.03
N ILE A 28 -4.15 7.07 16.27
CA ILE A 28 -4.89 5.87 15.91
C ILE A 28 -4.24 4.66 16.59
N ARG A 29 -5.06 3.85 17.28
CA ARG A 29 -4.65 2.53 17.75
C ARG A 29 -4.83 1.47 16.67
N ARG A 30 -4.04 0.40 16.75
CA ARG A 30 -4.36 -0.82 16.00
C ARG A 30 -5.60 -1.52 16.57
N MET A 31 -6.45 -1.99 15.66
CA MET A 31 -7.57 -2.90 15.90
C MET A 31 -7.04 -4.28 16.26
N THR A 32 -7.81 -4.98 17.08
CA THR A 32 -7.60 -6.41 17.31
C THR A 32 -7.97 -7.20 16.06
N ALA A 33 -7.42 -8.42 15.93
CA ALA A 33 -7.76 -9.31 14.81
C ALA A 33 -9.29 -9.54 14.71
N ASN A 34 -9.98 -9.64 15.85
CA ASN A 34 -11.43 -9.85 15.88
C ASN A 34 -12.22 -8.63 15.38
N GLU A 35 -11.83 -7.42 15.81
CA GLU A 35 -12.48 -6.18 15.33
C GLU A 35 -12.36 -6.04 13.81
N LEU A 36 -11.20 -6.40 13.26
CA LEU A 36 -10.94 -6.34 11.83
C LEU A 36 -11.74 -7.37 11.02
N MET A 37 -11.71 -8.65 11.42
CA MET A 37 -12.49 -9.70 10.76
C MET A 37 -14.00 -9.39 10.78
N GLN A 38 -14.50 -8.83 11.89
CA GLN A 38 -15.90 -8.43 12.00
C GLN A 38 -16.23 -7.28 11.04
N LEU A 39 -15.35 -6.27 10.95
CA LEU A 39 -15.53 -5.16 10.02
C LEU A 39 -15.63 -5.66 8.58
N GLU A 40 -14.67 -6.48 8.13
CA GLU A 40 -14.63 -6.99 6.76
C GLU A 40 -15.86 -7.81 6.42
N THR A 41 -16.30 -8.66 7.36
CA THR A 41 -17.51 -9.47 7.20
C THR A 41 -18.75 -8.59 7.07
N ASP A 42 -18.94 -7.65 7.99
CA ASP A 42 -20.11 -6.75 8.01
C ASP A 42 -20.17 -5.89 6.75
N VAL A 43 -19.04 -5.30 6.35
CA VAL A 43 -18.94 -4.44 5.15
C VAL A 43 -19.19 -5.25 3.88
N SER A 44 -18.61 -6.45 3.78
CA SER A 44 -18.87 -7.37 2.66
C SER A 44 -20.36 -7.71 2.55
N ASP A 45 -21.01 -8.05 3.66
CA ASP A 45 -22.43 -8.43 3.67
C ASP A 45 -23.34 -7.26 3.34
N LEU A 46 -23.07 -6.06 3.87
CA LEU A 46 -23.79 -4.85 3.52
C LEU A 46 -23.65 -4.50 2.04
N ASN A 47 -22.44 -4.62 1.48
CA ASN A 47 -22.20 -4.40 0.06
C ASN A 47 -22.94 -5.42 -0.81
N ARG A 48 -22.94 -6.71 -0.44
CA ARG A 48 -23.70 -7.76 -1.15
C ARG A 48 -25.21 -7.50 -1.15
N GLN A 49 -25.72 -6.90 -0.08
CA GLN A 49 -27.13 -6.50 0.05
C GLN A 49 -27.45 -5.18 -0.67
N GLY A 50 -26.47 -4.53 -1.32
CA GLY A 50 -26.64 -3.21 -1.97
C GLY A 50 -26.77 -2.04 -0.98
N LYS A 51 -26.44 -2.26 0.29
CA LYS A 51 -26.56 -1.26 1.38
C LYS A 51 -25.29 -0.42 1.52
N PHE A 52 -24.90 0.23 0.43
CA PHE A 52 -23.64 0.99 0.34
C PHE A 52 -23.51 2.11 1.36
N ARG A 53 -24.62 2.78 1.72
CA ARG A 53 -24.61 3.83 2.76
C ARG A 53 -24.30 3.26 4.14
N GLU A 54 -24.92 2.14 4.51
CA GLU A 54 -24.67 1.48 5.80
C GLU A 54 -23.22 0.96 5.88
N SER A 55 -22.72 0.40 4.77
CA SER A 55 -21.33 -0.01 4.61
C SER A 55 -20.36 1.17 4.83
N SER A 56 -20.65 2.32 4.23
CA SER A 56 -19.85 3.54 4.40
C SER A 56 -19.87 4.04 5.85
N LEU A 57 -21.05 4.07 6.48
CA LEU A 57 -21.20 4.44 7.89
C LEU A 57 -20.43 3.50 8.82
N LYS A 58 -20.39 2.20 8.49
CA LYS A 58 -19.64 1.19 9.24
C LYS A 58 -18.13 1.47 9.20
N ASN A 59 -17.58 1.78 8.03
CA ASN A 59 -16.16 2.12 7.88
C ASN A 59 -15.80 3.40 8.64
N VAL A 60 -16.61 4.46 8.53
CA VAL A 60 -16.39 5.71 9.25
C VAL A 60 -16.53 5.51 10.77
N SER A 61 -17.52 4.74 11.21
CA SER A 61 -17.66 4.38 12.63
C SER A 61 -16.43 3.63 13.13
N MET A 62 -15.85 2.75 12.32
CA MET A 62 -14.65 2.04 12.70
C MET A 62 -13.45 2.96 12.86
N LEU A 63 -13.24 3.87 11.90
CA LEU A 63 -12.18 4.89 11.99
C LEU A 63 -12.27 5.66 13.31
N LEU A 64 -13.47 6.13 13.66
CA LEU A 64 -13.71 6.87 14.91
C LEU A 64 -13.42 6.03 16.17
N ASN A 65 -13.77 4.74 16.18
CA ASN A 65 -13.51 3.84 17.31
C ASN A 65 -12.01 3.51 17.49
N CYS A 66 -11.20 3.79 16.48
CA CYS A 66 -9.74 3.62 16.54
C CYS A 66 -9.02 4.88 17.04
N LEU A 67 -9.72 6.00 17.16
CA LEU A 67 -9.14 7.22 17.70
C LEU A 67 -8.92 7.08 19.20
N VAL A 68 -7.71 7.44 19.64
CA VAL A 68 -7.28 7.39 21.03
C VAL A 68 -6.65 8.70 21.45
N ASP A 69 -6.58 8.95 22.75
CA ASP A 69 -5.80 10.05 23.31
C ASP A 69 -4.28 9.76 23.24
N ASP A 70 -3.46 10.69 23.74
CA ASP A 70 -2.00 10.56 23.79
C ASP A 70 -1.52 9.39 24.66
N ASP A 71 -2.36 8.93 25.61
CA ASP A 71 -2.10 7.78 26.48
C ASP A 71 -2.58 6.45 25.84
N GLY A 72 -3.19 6.50 24.65
CA GLY A 72 -3.73 5.34 23.95
C GLY A 72 -5.08 4.85 24.44
N LYS A 73 -5.79 5.65 25.25
CA LYS A 73 -7.14 5.32 25.72
C LYS A 73 -8.19 5.79 24.71
N PRO A 74 -9.31 5.09 24.58
CA PRO A 74 -10.39 5.51 23.69
C PRO A 74 -10.90 6.91 24.03
N ILE A 75 -11.05 7.76 23.01
CA ILE A 75 -11.64 9.08 23.18
C ILE A 75 -13.11 8.94 23.59
N ASN A 76 -13.58 9.82 24.46
CA ASN A 76 -14.99 9.85 24.84
C ASN A 76 -15.86 10.12 23.61
N LYS A 77 -16.86 9.26 23.37
CA LYS A 77 -17.79 9.35 22.23
C LYS A 77 -18.53 10.68 22.16
N SER A 78 -18.72 11.39 23.28
CA SER A 78 -19.35 12.72 23.28
C SER A 78 -18.49 13.81 22.63
N LEU A 79 -17.18 13.58 22.49
CA LEU A 79 -16.23 14.50 21.87
C LEU A 79 -15.98 14.17 20.39
N LEU A 80 -16.50 13.04 19.91
CA LEU A 80 -16.35 12.60 18.54
C LEU A 80 -17.61 12.94 17.73
N PRO A 81 -17.45 13.31 16.45
CA PRO A 81 -18.60 13.47 15.56
C PRO A 81 -19.29 12.13 15.33
N LYS A 82 -20.56 12.18 14.91
CA LYS A 82 -21.25 10.96 14.48
C LYS A 82 -20.83 10.55 13.07
N PRO A 83 -20.87 9.26 12.72
CA PRO A 83 -20.56 8.80 11.36
C PRO A 83 -21.43 9.50 10.31
N GLU A 84 -22.70 9.74 10.61
CA GLU A 84 -23.63 10.43 9.71
C GLU A 84 -23.23 11.88 9.47
N GLU A 85 -22.69 12.56 10.48
CA GLU A 85 -22.22 13.94 10.37
C GLU A 85 -21.02 14.00 9.42
N LEU A 86 -20.06 13.07 9.55
CA LEU A 86 -18.90 13.02 8.67
C LEU A 86 -19.27 12.68 7.22
N VAL A 87 -20.16 11.70 7.01
CA VAL A 87 -20.59 11.29 5.66
C VAL A 87 -21.40 12.37 4.95
N ASN A 88 -22.08 13.26 5.68
CA ASN A 88 -22.86 14.34 5.09
C ASN A 88 -22.04 15.62 4.85
N VAL A 89 -20.88 15.78 5.50
CA VAL A 89 -20.03 16.98 5.40
C VAL A 89 -18.85 16.79 4.44
N HIS A 90 -18.23 15.60 4.43
CA HIS A 90 -17.03 15.34 3.63
C HIS A 90 -17.36 14.58 2.33
N ASP A 91 -16.62 14.91 1.27
CA ASP A 91 -16.65 14.14 0.03
C ASP A 91 -16.16 12.70 0.27
N ASN A 92 -16.74 11.75 -0.45
CA ASN A 92 -16.43 10.33 -0.30
C ASN A 92 -14.94 10.03 -0.50
N ALA A 93 -14.25 10.79 -1.37
CA ALA A 93 -12.80 10.63 -1.61
C ALA A 93 -11.97 10.89 -0.34
N ILE A 94 -12.31 11.92 0.43
CA ILE A 94 -11.60 12.29 1.67
C ILE A 94 -11.85 11.23 2.75
N LEU A 95 -13.08 10.70 2.81
CA LEU A 95 -13.41 9.64 3.76
C LEU A 95 -12.68 8.34 3.43
N ILE A 96 -12.62 7.96 2.14
CA ILE A 96 -11.87 6.80 1.68
C ILE A 96 -10.38 6.96 2.00
N GLU A 97 -9.80 8.13 1.77
CA GLU A 97 -8.39 8.40 2.14
C GLU A 97 -8.17 8.23 3.66
N ALA A 98 -9.05 8.78 4.49
CA ALA A 98 -8.94 8.65 5.93
C ALA A 98 -9.10 7.19 6.41
N ILE A 99 -10.03 6.43 5.81
CA ILE A 99 -10.22 5.00 6.09
C ILE A 99 -8.99 4.20 5.66
N ASP A 100 -8.48 4.45 4.46
CA ASP A 100 -7.30 3.78 3.91
C ASP A 100 -6.04 4.09 4.73
N ILE A 101 -5.89 5.32 5.24
CA ILE A 101 -4.83 5.65 6.22
C ILE A 101 -5.01 4.79 7.47
N GLY A 102 -6.23 4.71 8.02
CA GLY A 102 -6.56 3.87 9.18
C GLY A 102 -6.20 2.39 8.96
N GLU A 103 -6.65 1.82 7.85
CA GLU A 103 -6.34 0.46 7.42
C GLU A 103 -4.84 0.25 7.19
N LYS A 104 -4.14 1.19 6.55
CA LYS A 104 -2.68 1.12 6.38
C LYS A 104 -1.93 1.21 7.70
N THR A 105 -2.37 2.04 8.65
CA THR A 105 -1.77 2.02 10.00
C THR A 105 -2.04 0.72 10.75
N LEU A 106 -3.16 0.08 10.45
CA LEU A 106 -3.55 -1.19 11.05
C LEU A 106 -2.73 -2.37 10.53
N TYR A 107 -2.57 -2.44 9.20
CA TYR A 107 -1.93 -3.55 8.51
C TYR A 107 -0.41 -3.35 8.31
N TRP A 108 0.07 -2.10 8.22
CA TRP A 108 1.29 -1.81 7.45
C TRP A 108 2.32 -0.84 8.06
N HIS A 109 2.37 -0.60 9.38
CA HIS A 109 3.49 0.18 9.95
C HIS A 109 4.87 -0.55 9.92
N SER A 110 5.13 -1.37 8.89
CA SER A 110 6.48 -1.70 8.43
C SER A 110 7.13 -0.55 7.64
N ARG A 111 6.82 0.73 7.94
CA ARG A 111 7.70 1.85 7.52
C ARG A 111 9.02 1.87 8.31
N GLY A 112 9.04 1.26 9.50
CA GLY A 112 10.29 0.83 10.16
C GLY A 112 10.98 -0.34 9.43
N GLY A 113 10.24 -1.06 8.59
CA GLY A 113 10.76 -2.12 7.74
C GLY A 113 11.36 -1.64 6.44
N LYS A 114 10.91 -0.55 5.80
CA LYS A 114 11.54 -0.04 4.56
C LYS A 114 13.06 0.19 4.71
N LYS A 115 13.52 0.64 5.89
CA LYS A 115 14.96 0.81 6.18
C LYS A 115 15.73 -0.51 6.42
N LYS A 116 15.03 -1.60 6.76
CA LYS A 116 15.61 -2.96 6.94
C LYS A 116 15.33 -3.89 5.75
N LEU A 117 14.35 -3.55 4.93
CA LEU A 117 13.95 -4.26 3.71
C LEU A 117 14.88 -3.93 2.55
N THR A 118 15.45 -2.71 2.54
CA THR A 118 16.49 -2.32 1.57
C THR A 118 17.74 -3.20 1.64
N ASP A 119 17.95 -3.91 2.77
CA ASP A 119 19.07 -4.83 2.93
C ASP A 119 18.85 -6.17 2.19
N SER A 120 17.61 -6.47 1.80
CA SER A 120 17.26 -7.69 1.06
C SER A 120 16.57 -7.32 -0.26
N PRO A 121 17.29 -7.40 -1.41
CA PRO A 121 16.73 -7.12 -2.73
C PRO A 121 15.47 -7.94 -3.05
N LEU A 122 15.40 -9.19 -2.58
CA LEU A 122 14.25 -10.07 -2.78
C LEU A 122 13.02 -9.59 -2.01
N LEU A 123 13.20 -9.17 -0.76
CA LEU A 123 12.08 -8.71 0.08
C LEU A 123 11.61 -7.32 -0.37
N TYR A 124 12.53 -6.47 -0.82
CA TYR A 124 12.20 -5.21 -1.47
C TYR A 124 11.39 -5.42 -2.75
N PHE A 125 11.81 -6.34 -3.61
CA PHE A 125 11.07 -6.71 -4.81
C PHE A 125 9.66 -7.27 -4.48
N ALA A 126 9.55 -8.19 -3.52
CA ALA A 126 8.27 -8.73 -3.08
C ALA A 126 7.33 -7.62 -2.58
N TYR A 127 7.87 -6.64 -1.86
CA TYR A 127 7.10 -5.51 -1.36
C TYR A 127 6.60 -4.60 -2.49
N GLN A 128 7.45 -4.26 -3.46
CA GLN A 128 7.04 -3.48 -4.64
C GLN A 128 5.95 -4.21 -5.43
N LEU A 129 6.09 -5.53 -5.55
CA LEU A 129 5.12 -6.36 -6.25
C LEU A 129 3.77 -6.44 -5.52
N CYS A 130 3.78 -6.51 -4.18
CA CYS A 130 2.57 -6.40 -3.38
C CYS A 130 1.83 -5.07 -3.62
N GLU A 131 2.56 -3.94 -3.68
CA GLU A 131 1.96 -2.62 -3.96
C GLU A 131 1.30 -2.58 -5.35
N GLU A 132 1.95 -3.12 -6.39
CA GLU A 132 1.37 -3.15 -7.75
C GLU A 132 0.18 -4.12 -7.88
N LEU A 133 0.19 -5.23 -7.14
CA LEU A 133 -0.87 -6.23 -7.20
C LEU A 133 -2.01 -5.99 -6.20
N GLY A 134 -1.86 -5.02 -5.28
CA GLY A 134 -2.79 -4.83 -4.17
C GLY A 134 -2.81 -6.00 -3.17
N GLU A 135 -1.76 -6.81 -3.15
CA GLU A 135 -1.66 -8.02 -2.32
C GLU A 135 -1.07 -7.70 -0.93
N ILE A 136 -1.64 -8.33 0.10
CA ILE A 136 -1.30 -8.01 1.50
C ILE A 136 -0.06 -8.77 2.01
N ASP A 137 0.24 -9.94 1.45
CA ASP A 137 1.33 -10.79 1.96
C ASP A 137 2.49 -10.94 0.96
N PRO A 138 3.71 -10.47 1.28
CA PRO A 138 4.88 -10.59 0.41
C PRO A 138 5.28 -12.05 0.14
N PHE A 139 4.98 -12.99 1.04
CA PHE A 139 5.27 -14.40 0.78
C PHE A 139 4.29 -15.01 -0.22
N ARG A 140 3.06 -14.47 -0.29
CA ARG A 140 2.05 -14.90 -1.26
C ARG A 140 2.42 -14.50 -2.68
N VAL A 141 2.96 -13.30 -2.88
CA VAL A 141 3.46 -12.88 -4.22
C VAL A 141 4.73 -13.64 -4.60
N LEU A 142 5.59 -14.02 -3.66
CA LEU A 142 6.76 -14.84 -3.94
C LEU A 142 6.43 -16.29 -4.33
N ASN A 143 5.20 -16.76 -4.05
CA ASN A 143 4.71 -18.05 -4.52
C ASN A 143 4.20 -18.02 -5.97
N LEU A 144 4.23 -16.86 -6.64
CA LEU A 144 3.91 -16.78 -8.06
C LEU A 144 4.90 -17.58 -8.91
N PRO A 145 4.48 -18.08 -10.09
CA PRO A 145 5.37 -18.77 -11.02
C PRO A 145 6.62 -17.94 -11.36
N ALA A 146 7.78 -18.61 -11.48
CA ALA A 146 9.06 -17.93 -11.69
C ALA A 146 9.09 -17.03 -12.93
N ASN A 147 8.41 -17.43 -14.02
CA ASN A 147 8.27 -16.63 -15.23
C ASN A 147 7.50 -15.31 -14.97
N THR A 148 6.48 -15.35 -14.11
CA THR A 148 5.73 -14.16 -13.70
C THR A 148 6.62 -13.23 -12.89
N LEU A 149 7.36 -13.77 -11.91
CA LEU A 149 8.28 -12.97 -11.08
C LEU A 149 9.38 -12.30 -11.91
N LEU A 150 9.98 -13.02 -12.85
CA LEU A 150 10.99 -12.47 -13.76
C LEU A 150 10.44 -11.34 -14.64
N GLY A 151 9.20 -11.48 -15.13
CA GLY A 151 8.52 -10.43 -15.89
C GLY A 151 8.36 -9.14 -15.08
N TRP A 152 7.94 -9.26 -13.81
CA TRP A 152 7.82 -8.12 -12.91
C TRP A 152 9.17 -7.48 -12.56
N GLN A 153 10.23 -8.27 -12.37
CA GLN A 153 11.58 -7.74 -12.16
C GLN A 153 12.06 -6.91 -13.37
N ALA A 154 11.83 -7.42 -14.58
CA ALA A 154 12.17 -6.69 -15.80
C ALA A 154 11.35 -5.39 -15.93
N TYR A 155 10.04 -5.46 -15.65
CA TYR A 155 9.17 -4.29 -15.66
C TYR A 155 9.65 -3.19 -14.69
N PHE A 156 9.96 -3.54 -13.44
CA PHE A 156 10.46 -2.57 -12.47
C PHE A 156 11.79 -1.95 -12.90
N THR A 157 12.70 -2.75 -13.44
CA THR A 157 13.99 -2.26 -13.96
C THR A 157 13.77 -1.18 -15.03
N LEU A 158 12.89 -1.44 -16.00
CA LEU A 158 12.55 -0.48 -17.07
C LEU A 158 11.82 0.76 -16.54
N LYS A 159 10.92 0.59 -15.56
CA LYS A 159 10.20 1.69 -14.92
C LYS A 159 11.16 2.64 -14.19
N HIS A 160 12.17 2.11 -13.53
CA HIS A 160 13.19 2.89 -12.83
C HIS A 160 14.15 3.60 -13.80
N GLU A 161 14.55 2.97 -14.90
CA GLU A 161 15.38 3.60 -15.95
C GLU A 161 14.66 4.78 -16.63
N LYS A 162 13.36 4.63 -16.92
CA LYS A 162 12.56 5.67 -17.58
C LYS A 162 12.37 6.92 -16.72
N SER A 163 12.46 6.79 -15.40
CA SER A 163 12.34 7.91 -14.45
C SER A 163 13.65 8.72 -14.30
N SER A 164 14.77 8.25 -14.87
CA SER A 164 16.10 8.88 -14.72
C SER A 164 16.51 9.79 -15.90
N VAL A 165 15.61 10.08 -16.85
CA VAL A 165 15.92 10.91 -18.03
C VAL A 165 15.59 12.38 -17.76
N ILE A 166 16.60 13.13 -17.31
CA ILE A 166 16.65 14.60 -17.29
C ILE A 166 16.87 15.10 -18.74
N PRO A 167 16.23 16.19 -19.21
CA PRO A 167 16.44 16.69 -20.58
C PRO A 167 17.85 17.28 -20.77
N PRO A 168 18.44 17.19 -21.98
CA PRO A 168 19.85 17.52 -22.20
C PRO A 168 20.08 19.03 -22.31
N SER A 169 20.96 19.56 -21.45
CA SER A 169 21.63 20.84 -21.69
C SER A 169 22.97 20.58 -22.38
N GLU A 170 23.16 21.20 -23.54
CA GLU A 170 24.36 21.18 -24.37
C GLU A 170 25.58 21.73 -23.61
N SER A 171 26.70 21.00 -23.64
CA SER A 171 28.02 21.49 -24.09
C SER A 171 29.12 20.44 -23.81
N THR A 172 29.62 19.83 -24.88
CA THR A 172 30.88 19.06 -24.99
C THR A 172 32.10 20.01 -25.08
N PRO A 173 33.39 19.59 -24.99
CA PRO A 173 34.03 18.47 -25.71
C PRO A 173 34.98 17.58 -24.85
N ALA A 174 34.90 16.25 -24.96
CA ALA A 174 35.64 15.35 -25.87
C ALA A 174 36.79 14.61 -25.18
N SER A 175 36.71 13.28 -25.14
CA SER A 175 37.86 12.39 -25.29
C SER A 175 37.38 10.99 -25.67
N GLU A 176 37.98 10.47 -26.74
CA GLU A 176 37.66 9.25 -27.47
C GLU A 176 37.95 7.97 -26.67
N ASN A 177 37.02 7.01 -26.72
CA ASN A 177 37.27 5.62 -27.16
C ASN A 177 36.08 4.71 -26.81
N SER A 178 35.27 4.33 -27.81
CA SER A 178 34.47 3.10 -27.80
C SER A 178 33.98 2.75 -29.22
N PRO A 179 33.89 1.45 -29.57
CA PRO A 179 33.56 1.00 -30.92
C PRO A 179 32.08 1.20 -31.28
N LYS A 180 31.85 1.50 -32.57
CA LYS A 180 30.54 1.74 -33.20
C LYS A 180 29.52 0.63 -32.91
N ILE A 181 28.41 0.99 -32.26
CA ILE A 181 27.15 0.26 -32.36
C ILE A 181 26.24 1.07 -33.29
N VAL A 182 25.86 0.46 -34.41
CA VAL A 182 24.95 1.01 -35.41
C VAL A 182 23.55 1.08 -34.80
N SER A 183 23.06 2.29 -34.51
CA SER A 183 21.66 2.53 -34.17
C SER A 183 20.78 2.31 -35.39
N THR A 184 20.15 1.15 -35.49
CA THR A 184 18.90 0.98 -36.24
C THR A 184 17.74 1.09 -35.27
N THR A 185 17.15 2.28 -35.19
CA THR A 185 15.88 2.53 -34.50
C THR A 185 14.76 1.83 -35.25
N LYS A 186 14.48 0.57 -34.88
CA LYS A 186 13.27 -0.12 -35.31
C LYS A 186 12.15 0.15 -34.31
N SER A 187 10.97 0.51 -34.81
CA SER A 187 9.76 0.67 -33.99
C SER A 187 9.45 -0.62 -33.23
N VAL A 188 8.81 -0.49 -32.07
CA VAL A 188 8.42 -1.62 -31.19
C VAL A 188 7.59 -2.64 -31.97
N GLU A 189 6.73 -2.22 -32.90
CA GLU A 189 5.97 -3.17 -33.74
C GLU A 189 6.87 -4.03 -34.63
N GLN A 190 7.97 -3.48 -35.15
CA GLN A 190 8.90 -4.21 -36.00
C GLN A 190 9.72 -5.22 -35.18
N GLN A 191 10.03 -4.89 -33.92
CA GLN A 191 10.70 -5.82 -33.01
C GLN A 191 9.79 -7.00 -32.66
N CYS A 192 8.50 -6.73 -32.41
CA CYS A 192 7.50 -7.78 -32.18
C CYS A 192 7.31 -8.68 -33.41
N ALA A 193 7.27 -8.09 -34.61
CA ALA A 193 7.15 -8.84 -35.86
C ALA A 193 8.39 -9.72 -36.15
N ASP A 194 9.59 -9.21 -35.92
CA ASP A 194 10.84 -9.93 -36.11
C ASP A 194 10.96 -11.11 -35.13
N VAL A 195 10.49 -10.94 -33.88
CA VAL A 195 10.41 -12.02 -32.89
C VAL A 195 9.43 -13.11 -33.36
N MET A 196 8.21 -12.74 -33.75
CA MET A 196 7.20 -13.71 -34.22
C MET A 196 7.68 -14.52 -35.43
N LYS A 197 8.47 -13.91 -36.33
CA LYS A 197 9.07 -14.57 -37.48
C LYS A 197 10.18 -15.56 -37.09
N MET A 198 10.91 -15.30 -36.02
CA MET A 198 12.00 -16.16 -35.55
C MET A 198 11.50 -17.41 -34.81
N ILE A 199 10.30 -17.37 -34.22
CA ILE A 199 9.68 -18.51 -33.52
C ILE A 199 8.87 -19.43 -34.44
N GLY A 200 8.87 -19.19 -35.76
CA GLY A 200 8.37 -20.14 -36.75
C GLY A 200 6.87 -20.42 -36.66
N ARG A 201 6.05 -19.38 -36.85
CA ARG A 201 4.71 -19.49 -37.45
C ARG A 201 4.60 -18.60 -38.67
#